data_AF-A0A3A0VUB3-F1
#
_entry.id   AF-A0A3A0VUB3-F1
#
_cell.length_a   1.000
_cell.length_b   1.000
_cell.length_c   1.000
_cell.angle_alpha   90.00
_cell.angle_beta   90.00
_cell.angle_gamma   90.00
#
_symmetry.space_group_name_H-M   'P 1'
#
loop_
_entity.id
_entity.type
_entity.pdbx_description
1 polymer ?
#
loop_
_entity_poly.entity_id
_entity_poly.type
_entity_poly.pdbx_seq_one_letter_code
_entity_poly.pdbx_strand_id
1 'polypeptide(L)'
;MTKYTFKPKNFKAFTVDGLDARMEALNERVRPQLNHLGDYFAQYLETATGEIFYPHVAKHARRSVNPPKDTWVAFATNNRGYKMQPHFQIGLFENQLFVMYGVMHEAKDKAQQVQAFVDQFDALRNLPSDYSVSLD
;
A
#
# COMPACT_ATOMS: atom_id res chain seq x y z
N MET A 1 21.58 -11.30 -1.81
CA MET A 1 20.27 -11.95 -2.04
C MET A 1 19.17 -10.98 -1.60
N THR A 2 18.12 -10.81 -2.38
CA THR A 2 16.96 -10.00 -2.02
C THR A 2 16.23 -10.63 -0.84
N LYS A 3 16.10 -9.88 0.27
CA LYS A 3 15.51 -10.37 1.53
C LYS A 3 13.98 -10.51 1.45
N TYR A 4 13.34 -9.70 0.62
CA TYR A 4 11.89 -9.67 0.45
C TYR A 4 11.56 -9.79 -1.04
N THR A 5 10.79 -10.81 -1.42
CA THR A 5 10.47 -11.07 -2.83
C THR A 5 9.11 -11.73 -2.95
N PHE A 6 8.23 -11.13 -3.75
CA PHE A 6 7.03 -11.80 -4.22
C PHE A 6 7.40 -12.79 -5.32
N LYS A 7 7.10 -14.07 -5.07
CA LYS A 7 7.21 -15.16 -6.02
C LYS A 7 5.91 -15.26 -6.85
N PRO A 8 5.94 -15.90 -8.03
CA PRO A 8 4.75 -16.08 -8.87
C PRO A 8 3.52 -16.65 -8.12
N LYS A 9 3.74 -17.52 -7.12
CA LYS A 9 2.64 -18.08 -6.30
C LYS A 9 1.86 -17.02 -5.50
N ASN A 10 2.47 -15.88 -5.17
CA ASN A 10 1.82 -14.81 -4.42
C ASN A 10 0.79 -14.09 -5.31
N PHE A 11 1.13 -13.85 -6.57
CA PHE A 11 0.26 -13.27 -7.60
C PHE A 11 -0.92 -14.20 -7.94
N LYS A 12 -0.70 -15.52 -7.96
CA LYS A 12 -1.77 -16.52 -8.16
C LYS A 12 -2.83 -16.56 -7.04
N ALA A 13 -2.70 -15.77 -5.97
CA ALA A 13 -3.79 -15.62 -5.00
C ALA A 13 -4.99 -14.88 -5.59
N PHE A 14 -4.77 -13.97 -6.54
CA PHE A 14 -5.83 -13.16 -7.14
C PHE A 14 -6.66 -13.90 -8.20
N THR A 15 -6.17 -15.05 -8.68
CA THR A 15 -6.89 -15.92 -9.62
C THR A 15 -7.83 -16.90 -8.91
N VAL A 16 -7.87 -16.88 -7.57
CA VAL A 16 -8.78 -17.75 -6.80
C VAL A 16 -10.18 -17.13 -6.81
N ASP A 17 -11.16 -17.91 -7.23
CA ASP A 17 -12.55 -17.49 -7.31
C ASP A 17 -13.25 -17.56 -5.95
N GLY A 18 -14.16 -16.61 -5.73
CA GLY A 18 -14.92 -16.50 -4.48
C GLY A 18 -14.19 -15.72 -3.39
N LEU A 19 -14.96 -14.96 -2.60
CA LEU A 19 -14.41 -14.05 -1.61
C LEU A 19 -13.65 -14.80 -0.51
N ASP A 20 -14.26 -15.83 0.07
CA ASP A 20 -13.66 -16.55 1.19
C ASP A 20 -12.40 -17.31 0.77
N ALA A 21 -12.45 -18.03 -0.35
CA ALA A 21 -11.30 -18.75 -0.88
C ALA A 21 -10.15 -17.81 -1.29
N ARG A 22 -10.46 -16.65 -1.89
CA ARG A 22 -9.43 -15.64 -2.19
C ARG A 22 -8.81 -15.06 -0.92
N MET A 23 -9.61 -14.79 0.11
CA MET A 23 -9.11 -14.29 1.39
C MET A 23 -8.19 -15.30 2.07
N GLU A 24 -8.52 -16.59 2.03
CA GLU A 24 -7.66 -17.67 2.51
C GLU A 24 -6.33 -17.71 1.75
N ALA A 25 -6.39 -17.69 0.41
CA ALA A 25 -5.19 -17.67 -0.42
C ALA A 25 -4.32 -16.42 -0.17
N LEU A 26 -4.92 -15.25 0.06
CA LEU A 26 -4.19 -14.03 0.42
C LEU A 26 -3.53 -14.15 1.80
N ASN A 27 -4.24 -14.70 2.78
CA ASN A 27 -3.71 -14.92 4.14
C ASN A 27 -2.51 -15.87 4.13
N GLU A 28 -2.59 -16.96 3.35
CA GLU A 28 -1.55 -17.97 3.26
C GLU A 28 -0.36 -17.48 2.43
N ARG A 29 -0.64 -16.93 1.25
CA ARG A 29 0.39 -16.69 0.22
C ARG A 29 0.95 -15.28 0.32
N VAL A 30 0.15 -14.27 0.62
CA VAL A 30 0.55 -12.86 0.41
C VAL A 30 0.85 -12.14 1.72
N ARG A 31 -0.02 -12.27 2.73
CA ARG A 31 0.12 -11.53 4.00
C ARG A 31 1.45 -11.75 4.74
N PRO A 32 2.08 -12.94 4.74
CA PRO A 32 3.39 -13.10 5.36
C PRO A 32 4.45 -12.20 4.71
N GLN A 33 4.39 -12.02 3.38
CA GLN A 33 5.31 -11.12 2.68
C GLN A 33 5.04 -9.66 3.02
N LEU A 34 3.76 -9.26 3.12
CA LEU A 34 3.38 -7.90 3.50
C LEU A 34 3.79 -7.55 4.93
N ASN A 35 3.67 -8.48 5.88
CA ASN A 35 4.15 -8.27 7.25
C ASN A 35 5.67 -8.09 7.28
N HIS A 36 6.42 -8.94 6.58
CA HIS A 36 7.88 -8.81 6.48
C HIS A 36 8.34 -7.50 5.84
N LEU A 37 7.64 -7.03 4.80
CA LEU A 37 7.85 -5.71 4.22
C LEU A 37 7.52 -4.60 5.24
N GLY A 38 6.42 -4.77 5.98
CA GLY A 38 6.00 -3.89 7.06
C GLY A 38 7.09 -3.66 8.10
N ASP A 39 7.64 -4.74 8.65
CA ASP A 39 8.67 -4.69 9.69
C ASP A 39 9.94 -3.97 9.22
N TYR A 40 10.34 -4.22 7.96
CA TYR A 40 11.55 -3.65 7.40
C TYR A 40 11.38 -2.17 7.01
N PHE A 41 10.35 -1.87 6.24
CA PHE A 41 10.19 -0.54 5.67
C PHE A 41 9.70 0.49 6.69
N ALA A 42 9.06 0.07 7.80
CA ALA A 42 8.79 0.97 8.92
C ALA A 42 10.09 1.58 9.49
N GLN A 43 11.09 0.74 9.77
CA GLN A 43 12.40 1.18 10.28
C GLN A 43 13.18 2.00 9.24
N TYR A 44 13.07 1.61 7.96
CA TYR A 44 13.69 2.37 6.87
C TYR A 44 13.12 3.78 6.77
N LEU A 45 11.78 3.91 6.78
CA LEU A 45 11.10 5.21 6.68
C LEU A 45 11.43 6.08 7.89
N GLU A 46 11.46 5.51 9.10
CA GLU A 46 11.92 6.19 10.31
C GLU A 46 13.32 6.80 10.15
N THR A 47 14.26 6.03 9.61
CA THR A 47 15.62 6.50 9.36
C THR A 47 15.66 7.59 8.29
N ALA A 48 14.82 7.47 7.25
CA ALA A 48 14.84 8.35 6.09
C ALA A 48 14.13 9.69 6.33
N THR A 49 13.10 9.74 7.18
CA THR A 49 12.28 10.94 7.39
C THR A 49 12.37 11.52 8.80
N GLY A 50 12.82 10.73 9.79
CA GLY A 50 12.83 11.12 11.20
C GLY A 50 11.48 10.98 11.90
N GLU A 51 10.45 10.41 11.26
CA GLU A 51 9.13 10.17 11.86
C GLU A 51 8.89 8.68 12.11
N ILE A 52 8.17 8.35 13.18
CA ILE A 52 7.79 6.96 13.49
C ILE A 52 6.69 6.48 12.52
N PHE A 53 6.94 5.38 11.81
CA PHE A 53 5.97 4.80 10.87
C PHE A 53 5.44 3.47 11.38
N TYR A 54 4.12 3.34 11.42
CA TYR A 54 3.45 2.11 11.79
C TYR A 54 2.99 1.36 10.53
N PRO A 55 3.35 0.08 10.34
CA PRO A 55 2.89 -0.72 9.22
C PRO A 55 1.46 -1.24 9.47
N HIS A 56 0.63 -1.16 8.42
CA HIS A 56 -0.77 -1.56 8.43
C HIS A 56 -1.05 -2.48 7.24
N VAL A 57 -1.05 -3.79 7.46
CA VAL A 57 -1.44 -4.76 6.41
C VAL A 57 -2.95 -4.67 6.17
N ALA A 58 -3.33 -4.52 4.90
CA ALA A 58 -4.73 -4.39 4.50
C ALA A 58 -5.53 -5.64 4.92
N LYS A 59 -6.60 -5.41 5.70
CA LYS A 59 -7.43 -6.50 6.26
C LYS A 59 -8.64 -6.86 5.41
N HIS A 60 -9.04 -6.00 4.47
CA HIS A 60 -10.28 -6.12 3.67
C HIS A 60 -11.55 -6.31 4.53
N ALA A 61 -11.58 -5.67 5.72
CA ALA A 61 -12.62 -5.88 6.72
C ALA A 61 -14.00 -5.31 6.34
N ARG A 62 -14.05 -4.32 5.42
CA ARG A 62 -15.30 -3.82 4.83
C ARG A 62 -15.56 -4.59 3.54
N ARG A 63 -16.14 -5.78 3.69
CA ARG A 63 -16.43 -6.67 2.57
C ARG A 63 -17.47 -6.04 1.66
N SER A 64 -17.06 -5.69 0.44
CA SER A 64 -17.94 -5.86 -0.71
C SER A 64 -18.16 -7.37 -0.90
N VAL A 65 -19.28 -7.79 -1.50
CA VAL A 65 -19.46 -9.17 -1.98
C VAL A 65 -18.36 -9.58 -2.98
N ASN A 66 -17.63 -8.61 -3.52
CA ASN A 66 -16.56 -8.83 -4.49
C ASN A 66 -15.22 -9.16 -3.81
N PRO A 67 -14.53 -10.24 -4.23
CA PRO A 67 -13.17 -10.52 -3.80
C PRO A 67 -12.21 -9.37 -4.14
N PRO A 68 -11.20 -9.07 -3.30
CA PRO A 68 -10.24 -8.01 -3.59
C PRO A 68 -9.42 -8.30 -4.86
N LYS A 69 -9.10 -7.24 -5.61
CA LYS A 69 -8.23 -7.31 -6.79
C LYS A 69 -6.75 -7.09 -6.45
N ASP A 70 -6.51 -6.55 -5.26
CA ASP A 70 -5.20 -6.15 -4.77
C ASP A 70 -5.11 -6.24 -3.24
N THR A 71 -3.88 -6.20 -2.74
CA THR A 71 -3.60 -6.04 -1.31
C THR A 71 -2.25 -5.38 -1.10
N TRP A 72 -2.07 -4.75 0.07
CA TRP A 72 -0.88 -3.97 0.38
C TRP A 72 -0.60 -3.94 1.88
N VAL A 73 0.60 -3.48 2.21
CA VAL A 73 0.96 -2.92 3.51
C VAL A 73 1.08 -1.41 3.35
N ALA A 74 0.41 -0.65 4.22
CA ALA A 74 0.51 0.80 4.27
C ALA A 74 1.43 1.22 5.43
N PHE A 75 2.09 2.36 5.31
CA PHE A 75 2.97 2.91 6.33
C PHE A 75 2.52 4.33 6.66
N ALA A 76 2.10 4.54 7.91
CA ALA A 76 1.56 5.82 8.34
C ALA A 76 2.05 6.16 9.75
N THR A 77 2.21 7.44 10.05
CA THR A 77 2.59 7.95 11.38
C THR A 77 1.52 7.78 12.47
N ASN A 78 0.32 7.31 12.11
CA ASN A 78 -0.74 6.97 13.04
C ASN A 78 -0.80 5.45 13.29
N ASN A 79 -0.67 5.05 14.54
CA ASN A 79 -0.68 3.64 14.95
C ASN A 79 -2.07 2.97 14.90
N ARG A 80 -3.16 3.74 14.77
CA ARG A 80 -4.54 3.19 14.73
C ARG A 80 -5.05 2.92 13.32
N GLY A 81 -4.44 3.51 12.31
CA GLY A 81 -4.82 3.30 10.92
C GLY A 81 -4.18 4.31 9.98
N TYR A 82 -4.19 3.99 8.69
CA TYR A 82 -3.47 4.73 7.66
C TYR A 82 -4.37 5.61 6.77
N LYS A 83 -5.62 5.19 6.53
CA LYS A 83 -6.51 5.77 5.51
C LYS A 83 -6.86 7.25 5.74
N MET A 84 -6.76 7.73 6.98
CA MET A 84 -7.16 9.09 7.35
C MET A 84 -6.08 10.15 7.07
N GLN A 85 -4.89 9.73 6.62
CA GLN A 85 -3.73 10.60 6.44
C GLN A 85 -2.88 10.17 5.23
N PRO A 86 -1.95 11.02 4.76
CA PRO A 86 -0.99 10.61 3.73
C PRO A 86 -0.14 9.44 4.23
N HIS A 87 0.12 8.47 3.35
CA HIS A 87 0.87 7.27 3.72
C HIS A 87 1.56 6.65 2.50
N PHE A 88 2.58 5.85 2.78
CA PHE A 88 3.19 4.99 1.77
C PHE A 88 2.45 3.67 1.67
N GLN A 89 2.55 3.00 0.53
CA GLN A 89 2.02 1.67 0.28
C GLN A 89 3.01 0.83 -0.51
N ILE A 90 3.11 -0.45 -0.17
CA ILE A 90 3.74 -1.48 -1.00
C ILE A 90 2.72 -2.61 -1.16
N GLY A 91 2.38 -2.93 -2.40
CA GLY A 91 1.34 -3.89 -2.69
C GLY A 91 1.47 -4.55 -4.06
N LEU A 92 0.45 -5.33 -4.39
CA LEU A 92 0.38 -6.10 -5.61
C LEU A 92 -1.04 -6.33 -6.08
N PHE A 93 -1.18 -6.38 -7.39
CA PHE A 93 -2.30 -6.94 -8.13
C PHE A 93 -1.92 -8.34 -8.63
N GLU A 94 -2.77 -8.94 -9.46
CA GLU A 94 -2.48 -10.21 -10.15
C GLU A 94 -1.23 -10.15 -11.05
N ASN A 95 -0.97 -9.00 -11.69
CA ASN A 95 0.04 -8.89 -12.75
C ASN A 95 1.18 -7.91 -12.46
N GLN A 96 1.12 -7.15 -11.36
CA GLN A 96 2.08 -6.09 -11.08
C GLN A 96 2.22 -5.80 -9.59
N LEU A 97 3.39 -5.28 -9.23
CA LEU A 97 3.63 -4.64 -7.93
C LEU A 97 3.33 -3.14 -8.03
N PHE A 98 3.05 -2.51 -6.90
CA PHE A 98 3.00 -1.06 -6.79
C PHE A 98 3.70 -0.59 -5.52
N VAL A 99 4.33 0.58 -5.62
CA VAL A 99 4.89 1.33 -4.50
C VAL A 99 4.40 2.75 -4.66
N MET A 100 3.68 3.26 -3.67
CA MET A 100 2.94 4.53 -3.80
C MET A 100 3.06 5.36 -2.54
N TYR A 101 2.93 6.68 -2.71
CA TYR A 101 2.65 7.63 -1.65
C TYR A 101 1.42 8.43 -2.08
N GLY A 102 0.45 8.60 -1.19
CA GLY A 102 -0.77 9.31 -1.56
C GLY A 102 -1.75 9.52 -0.43
N VAL A 103 -2.86 10.17 -0.79
CA VAL A 103 -3.95 10.55 0.10
C VAL A 103 -5.23 9.86 -0.36
N MET A 104 -5.73 8.92 0.44
CA MET A 104 -6.95 8.17 0.11
C MET A 104 -8.22 8.99 0.35
N HIS A 105 -9.35 8.54 -0.22
CA HIS A 105 -10.64 9.23 -0.08
C HIS A 105 -11.12 9.39 1.37
N GLU A 106 -10.71 8.51 2.29
CA GLU A 106 -11.09 8.62 3.70
C GLU A 106 -10.30 9.68 4.46
N ALA A 107 -9.31 10.33 3.87
CA ALA A 107 -8.49 11.33 4.55
C ALA A 107 -9.34 12.46 5.16
N LYS A 108 -9.10 12.76 6.44
CA LYS A 108 -9.66 14.00 7.04
C LYS A 108 -8.90 15.19 6.47
N ASP A 109 -9.59 16.30 6.28
CA ASP A 109 -8.96 17.55 5.84
C ASP A 109 -8.18 17.41 4.52
N LYS A 110 -8.69 16.55 3.61
CA LYS A 110 -8.05 16.21 2.32
C LYS A 110 -7.65 17.46 1.53
N ALA A 111 -8.45 18.52 1.55
CA ALA A 111 -8.12 19.78 0.88
C ALA A 111 -6.81 20.38 1.39
N GLN A 112 -6.59 20.40 2.70
CA GLN A 112 -5.36 20.90 3.31
C GLN A 112 -4.18 19.97 2.99
N GLN A 113 -4.37 18.65 3.09
CA GLN A 113 -3.32 17.67 2.83
C GLN A 113 -2.86 17.69 1.36
N VAL A 114 -3.80 17.90 0.43
CA VAL A 114 -3.52 17.95 -1.02
C VAL A 114 -2.85 19.28 -1.41
N GLN A 115 -2.98 20.34 -0.61
CA GLN A 115 -2.35 21.63 -0.91
C GLN A 115 -0.83 21.50 -1.08
N ALA A 116 -0.16 20.66 -0.30
CA ALA A 116 1.27 20.38 -0.47
C ALA A 116 1.61 19.81 -1.86
N PHE A 117 0.73 18.98 -2.44
CA PHE A 117 0.91 18.45 -3.80
C PHE A 117 0.64 19.52 -4.86
N VAL A 118 -0.33 20.42 -4.62
CA VAL A 118 -0.61 21.57 -5.49
C VAL A 118 0.56 22.55 -5.50
N ASP A 119 1.12 22.86 -4.33
CA ASP A 119 2.27 23.76 -4.19
C ASP A 119 3.53 23.18 -4.85
N GLN A 120 3.62 21.85 -4.94
CA GLN A 120 4.73 21.12 -5.57
C GLN A 120 4.35 20.53 -6.94
N PHE A 121 3.32 21.06 -7.59
CA PHE A 121 2.76 20.42 -8.78
C PHE A 121 3.75 20.33 -9.94
N ASP A 122 4.62 21.32 -10.11
CA ASP A 122 5.66 21.28 -11.14
C ASP A 122 6.73 20.21 -10.83
N ALA A 123 7.05 19.94 -9.57
CA ALA A 123 7.93 18.84 -9.21
C ALA A 123 7.28 17.48 -9.55
N LEU A 124 5.98 17.33 -9.30
CA LEU A 124 5.22 16.12 -9.64
C LEU A 124 5.14 15.90 -11.16
N ARG A 125 5.00 16.96 -11.95
CA ARG A 125 5.02 16.89 -13.43
C ARG A 125 6.38 16.51 -14.00
N ASN A 126 7.45 16.82 -13.27
CA ASN A 126 8.84 16.56 -13.67
C ASN A 126 9.40 15.28 -13.04
N LEU A 127 8.53 14.40 -12.51
CA LEU A 127 8.96 13.09 -12.06
C LEU A 127 9.59 12.29 -13.22
N PRO A 128 10.59 11.44 -12.93
CA PRO A 128 11.17 10.54 -13.93
C PRO A 128 10.10 9.70 -14.65
N SER A 129 10.36 9.32 -15.90
CA SER A 129 9.38 8.64 -16.76
C SER A 129 8.96 7.24 -16.29
N ASP A 130 9.68 6.66 -15.33
CA ASP A 130 9.37 5.39 -14.67
C ASP A 130 8.46 5.55 -13.44
N TYR A 131 8.02 6.78 -13.13
CA TYR A 131 6.98 7.08 -12.17
C TYR A 131 5.66 7.37 -12.86
N SER A 132 4.56 7.15 -12.13
CA SER A 132 3.20 7.40 -12.59
C SER A 132 2.43 8.16 -11.53
N VAL A 133 1.52 9.04 -11.96
CA VAL A 133 0.53 9.68 -11.08
C VAL A 133 -0.80 8.94 -11.25
N SER A 134 -1.34 8.41 -10.15
CA SER A 134 -2.70 7.85 -10.12
C SER A 134 -3.65 8.82 -9.45
N LEU A 135 -4.83 9.03 -10.04
CA LEU A 135 -5.91 9.81 -9.45
C LEU A 135 -6.95 8.94 -8.73
N ASP A 136 -6.84 7.62 -8.91
CA ASP A 136 -7.64 6.57 -8.28
C ASP A 136 -6.73 5.37 -7.93
#